data_AF-A0A550GI18-F1
#
_entry.id   AF-A0A550GI18-F1
#
_cell.length_a   1.000
_cell.length_b   1.000
_cell.length_c   1.000
_cell.angle_alpha   90.00
_cell.angle_beta   90.00
_cell.angle_gamma   90.00
#
_symmetry.space_group_name_H-M   'P 1'
#
loop_
_entity.id
_entity.type
_entity.pdbx_description
1 polymer ?
#
loop_
_entity_poly.entity_id
_entity_poly.type
_entity_poly.pdbx_seq_one_letter_code
_entity_poly.pdbx_strand_id
1 'polypeptide(L)'
;MDEVLEMLDRTAKRIQKTLEENKEKAAKQTTAYEKIIQSKGASEDQKTKALMGKTLELSRLERLSSQLSLLYALQIFAFKVKVLEITVGNINEQLGKSGFLEKSKEIEEIKKNIAELKILVEAQYKTMKDIKEDQGNNLTYIH
;
A
#
# COMPACT_ATOMS: atom_id res chain seq x y z
N MET A 1 -2.74 2.53 -16.86
CA MET A 1 -2.85 1.27 -16.08
C MET A 1 -1.56 0.49 -15.99
N ASP A 2 -0.84 0.24 -17.09
CA ASP A 2 0.39 -0.58 -17.04
C ASP A 2 1.48 0.08 -16.20
N GLU A 3 1.68 1.37 -16.40
CA GLU A 3 2.56 2.20 -15.58
C GLU A 3 2.12 2.22 -14.11
N VAL A 4 0.82 2.31 -13.83
CA VAL A 4 0.26 2.29 -12.47
C VAL A 4 0.55 0.96 -11.78
N LEU A 5 0.33 -0.16 -12.48
CA LEU A 5 0.63 -1.50 -11.97
C LEU A 5 2.12 -1.69 -11.70
N GLU A 6 2.98 -1.25 -12.62
CA GLU A 6 4.43 -1.31 -12.45
C GLU A 6 4.90 -0.46 -11.26
N MET A 7 4.36 0.76 -11.13
CA MET A 7 4.68 1.64 -10.00
C MET A 7 4.19 1.08 -8.67
N LEU A 8 2.96 0.52 -8.61
CA LEU A 8 2.43 -0.14 -7.42
C LEU A 8 3.32 -1.33 -7.02
N ASP A 9 3.75 -2.16 -7.97
CA ASP A 9 4.66 -3.29 -7.73
C ASP A 9 6.02 -2.82 -7.18
N ARG A 10 6.66 -1.84 -7.84
CA ARG A 10 7.93 -1.25 -7.36
C ARG A 10 7.79 -0.68 -5.95
N THR A 11 6.67 -0.03 -5.67
CA THR A 11 6.38 0.60 -4.39
C THR A 11 6.14 -0.44 -3.29
N ALA A 12 5.38 -1.49 -3.58
CA ALA A 12 5.13 -2.62 -2.69
C ALA A 12 6.44 -3.32 -2.34
N LYS A 13 7.27 -3.66 -3.32
CA LYS A 13 8.59 -4.27 -3.12
C LYS A 13 9.51 -3.42 -2.23
N ARG A 14 9.51 -2.10 -2.43
CA ARG A 14 10.28 -1.18 -1.59
C ARG A 14 9.81 -1.21 -0.14
N ILE A 15 8.51 -1.11 0.11
CA ILE A 15 7.94 -1.15 1.47
C ILE A 15 8.14 -2.52 2.11
N GLN A 16 7.98 -3.60 1.36
CA GLN A 16 8.26 -4.95 1.82
C GLN A 16 9.71 -5.07 2.29
N LYS A 17 10.68 -4.62 1.50
CA LYS A 17 12.09 -4.59 1.90
C LYS A 17 12.30 -3.79 3.19
N THR A 18 11.76 -2.58 3.26
CA THR A 18 11.85 -1.75 4.46
C THR A 18 11.20 -2.39 5.68
N LEU A 19 10.07 -3.09 5.52
CA LEU A 19 9.41 -3.82 6.59
C LEU A 19 10.29 -4.95 7.12
N GLU A 20 10.86 -5.76 6.24
CA GLU A 20 11.74 -6.88 6.65
C GLU A 20 13.01 -6.37 7.36
N GLU A 21 13.65 -5.32 6.85
CA GLU A 21 14.82 -4.70 7.50
C GLU A 21 14.46 -4.14 8.90
N ASN A 22 13.29 -3.51 9.04
CA ASN A 22 12.85 -2.98 10.33
C ASN A 22 12.41 -4.08 11.30
N LYS A 23 11.87 -5.22 10.84
CA LYS A 23 11.51 -6.36 11.71
C LYS A 23 12.74 -6.88 12.46
N GLU A 24 13.86 -7.06 11.77
CA GLU A 24 15.10 -7.52 12.41
C GLU A 24 15.62 -6.52 13.45
N LYS A 25 15.61 -5.23 13.10
CA LYS A 25 16.04 -4.15 14.00
C LYS A 25 15.14 -4.07 15.23
N ALA A 26 13.82 -4.06 15.02
CA ALA A 26 12.82 -4.00 16.07
C ALA A 26 12.88 -5.23 16.98
N ALA A 27 13.16 -6.43 16.47
CA ALA A 27 13.34 -7.63 17.29
C ALA A 27 14.51 -7.48 18.28
N LYS A 28 15.66 -6.96 17.80
CA LYS A 28 16.83 -6.68 18.65
C LYS A 28 16.53 -5.61 19.70
N GLN A 29 15.92 -4.50 19.29
CA GLN A 29 15.59 -3.39 20.20
C GLN A 29 14.51 -3.75 21.22
N THR A 30 13.46 -4.44 20.79
CA THR A 30 12.39 -4.94 21.67
C THR A 30 12.96 -5.85 22.74
N THR A 31 13.90 -6.75 22.38
CA THR A 31 14.58 -7.60 23.35
C THR A 31 15.39 -6.79 24.37
N ALA A 32 16.06 -5.72 23.93
CA ALA A 32 16.80 -4.84 24.84
C ALA A 32 15.86 -4.08 25.79
N TYR A 33 14.73 -3.56 25.28
CA TYR A 33 13.72 -2.92 26.12
C TYR A 33 13.09 -3.88 27.12
N GLU A 34 12.80 -5.12 26.72
CA GLU A 34 12.26 -6.15 27.61
C GLU A 34 13.19 -6.40 28.81
N LYS A 35 14.51 -6.48 28.56
CA LYS A 35 15.50 -6.65 29.62
C LYS A 35 15.51 -5.49 30.61
N ILE A 36 15.34 -4.25 30.15
CA ILE A 36 15.25 -3.07 31.02
C ILE A 36 13.97 -3.12 31.84
N ILE A 37 12.83 -3.44 31.21
CA ILE A 37 11.51 -3.55 31.87
C ILE A 37 11.53 -4.61 32.97
N GLN A 38 12.14 -5.77 32.72
CA GLN A 38 12.21 -6.89 33.66
C GLN A 38 13.33 -6.75 34.71
N SER A 39 14.25 -5.79 34.53
CA SER A 39 15.38 -5.60 35.44
C SER A 39 14.92 -5.08 36.80
N LYS A 40 15.35 -5.78 37.86
CA LYS A 40 15.14 -5.33 39.25
C LYS A 40 15.96 -4.08 39.61
N GLY A 41 17.03 -3.81 38.86
CA GLY A 41 17.91 -2.65 39.08
C GLY A 41 17.56 -1.41 38.25
N ALA A 42 16.57 -1.50 37.37
CA ALA A 42 16.13 -0.35 36.57
C ALA A 42 15.16 0.53 37.37
N SER A 43 15.32 1.85 37.26
CA SER A 43 14.36 2.80 37.84
C SER A 43 13.03 2.77 37.09
N GLU A 44 11.95 3.24 37.73
CA GLU A 44 10.63 3.33 37.09
C GLU A 44 10.64 4.24 35.84
N ASP A 45 11.45 5.31 35.84
CA ASP A 45 11.64 6.17 34.66
C ASP A 45 12.30 5.39 33.50
N GLN A 46 13.33 4.57 33.79
CA GLN A 46 13.99 3.74 32.77
C GLN A 46 13.04 2.69 32.20
N LYS A 47 12.23 2.05 33.05
CA LYS A 47 11.23 1.07 32.60
C LYS A 47 10.15 1.74 31.75
N THR A 48 9.68 2.92 32.13
CA THR A 48 8.68 3.69 31.37
C THR A 48 9.22 4.07 30.00
N LYS A 49 10.45 4.59 29.92
CA LYS A 49 11.12 4.90 28.65
C LYS A 49 11.28 3.67 27.76
N ALA A 50 11.68 2.54 28.35
CA ALA A 50 11.81 1.28 27.61
C ALA A 50 10.45 0.78 27.08
N LEU A 51 9.38 0.90 27.86
CA LEU A 51 8.03 0.54 27.44
C LEU A 51 7.56 1.43 26.27
N MET A 52 7.77 2.75 26.36
CA MET A 52 7.45 3.68 25.27
C MET A 52 8.24 3.36 24.01
N GLY A 53 9.56 3.12 24.13
CA GLY A 53 10.42 2.75 23.00
C GLY A 53 9.97 1.45 22.33
N LYS A 54 9.63 0.43 23.11
CA LYS A 54 9.09 -0.84 22.61
C LYS A 54 7.78 -0.62 21.83
N THR A 55 6.85 0.16 22.39
CA THR A 55 5.58 0.46 21.73
C THR A 55 5.79 1.20 20.41
N LEU A 56 6.70 2.18 20.35
CA LEU A 56 7.00 2.94 19.14
C LEU A 56 7.55 2.05 18.01
N GLU A 57 8.46 1.12 18.32
CA GLU A 57 8.99 0.17 17.35
C GLU A 57 7.88 -0.75 16.80
N LEU A 58 6.99 -1.26 17.67
CA LEU A 58 5.86 -2.09 17.25
C LEU A 58 4.87 -1.30 16.37
N SER A 59 4.50 -0.08 16.77
CA SER A 59 3.62 0.79 15.98
C SER A 59 4.22 1.13 14.61
N ARG A 60 5.54 1.30 14.52
CA ARG A 60 6.23 1.52 13.25
C ARG A 60 6.10 0.31 12.32
N LEU A 61 6.29 -0.90 12.84
CA LEU A 61 6.11 -2.13 12.06
C LEU A 61 4.66 -2.32 11.60
N GLU A 62 3.70 -2.08 12.48
CA GLU A 62 2.27 -2.17 12.17
C GLU A 62 1.88 -1.19 11.06
N ARG A 63 2.39 0.04 11.11
CA ARG A 63 2.17 1.05 10.06
C ARG A 63 2.70 0.58 8.71
N LEU A 64 3.94 0.10 8.66
CA LEU A 64 4.55 -0.42 7.42
C LEU A 64 3.79 -1.64 6.88
N SER A 65 3.37 -2.54 7.78
CA SER A 65 2.57 -3.71 7.42
C SER A 65 1.22 -3.31 6.82
N SER A 66 0.53 -2.34 7.43
CA SER A 66 -0.76 -1.82 6.96
C SER A 66 -0.64 -1.13 5.60
N GLN A 67 0.41 -0.33 5.41
CA GLN A 67 0.72 0.29 4.13
C GLN A 67 0.97 -0.76 3.03
N LEU A 68 1.69 -1.83 3.34
CA LEU A 68 1.96 -2.92 2.41
C LEU A 68 0.67 -3.65 2.01
N SER A 69 -0.19 -3.96 2.98
CA SER A 69 -1.50 -4.58 2.72
C SER A 69 -2.37 -3.72 1.82
N LEU A 70 -2.41 -2.40 2.04
CA LEU A 70 -3.15 -1.47 1.20
C LEU A 70 -2.59 -1.42 -0.24
N LEU A 71 -1.27 -1.42 -0.40
CA LEU A 71 -0.62 -1.46 -1.71
C LEU A 71 -1.01 -2.72 -2.49
N TYR A 72 -1.01 -3.89 -1.84
CA TYR A 72 -1.43 -5.13 -2.49
C TYR A 72 -2.91 -5.12 -2.87
N ALA A 73 -3.79 -4.59 -2.01
CA ALA A 73 -5.20 -4.44 -2.34
C ALA A 73 -5.40 -3.56 -3.58
N LEU A 74 -4.68 -2.44 -3.66
CA LEU A 74 -4.72 -1.54 -4.83
C LEU A 74 -4.15 -2.19 -6.08
N GLN A 75 -3.06 -2.96 -5.97
CA GLN A 75 -2.48 -3.68 -7.10
C GLN A 75 -3.46 -4.71 -7.67
N ILE A 76 -4.13 -5.47 -6.81
CA ILE A 76 -5.17 -6.43 -7.21
C ILE A 76 -6.32 -5.69 -7.90
N PHE A 77 -6.78 -4.59 -7.32
CA PHE A 77 -7.88 -3.82 -7.89
C PHE A 77 -7.51 -3.23 -9.27
N ALA A 78 -6.35 -2.60 -9.39
CA ALA A 78 -5.82 -2.09 -10.65
C ALA A 78 -5.72 -3.17 -11.72
N PHE A 79 -5.30 -4.39 -11.33
CA PHE A 79 -5.21 -5.52 -12.23
C PHE A 79 -6.60 -5.95 -12.72
N LYS A 80 -7.59 -6.02 -11.82
CA LYS A 80 -8.98 -6.34 -12.19
C LYS A 80 -9.58 -5.31 -13.15
N VAL A 81 -9.32 -4.02 -12.94
CA VAL A 81 -9.75 -2.96 -13.86
C VAL A 81 -9.13 -3.15 -15.25
N LYS A 82 -7.83 -3.47 -15.33
CA LYS A 82 -7.15 -3.77 -16.61
C LYS A 82 -7.75 -5.00 -17.30
N VAL A 83 -8.05 -6.07 -16.55
CA VAL A 83 -8.70 -7.27 -17.11
C VAL A 83 -10.09 -6.94 -17.68
N LEU A 84 -10.87 -6.12 -16.96
CA LEU A 84 -12.18 -5.67 -17.45
C LEU A 84 -12.04 -4.84 -18.73
N GLU A 85 -11.09 -3.90 -18.79
CA GLU A 85 -10.79 -3.10 -19.98
C GLU A 85 -10.52 -3.98 -21.20
N ILE A 86 -9.62 -4.96 -21.07
CA ILE A 86 -9.28 -5.89 -22.16
C ILE A 86 -10.48 -6.74 -22.56
N THR A 87 -11.22 -7.27 -21.58
CA THR A 87 -12.37 -8.16 -21.84
C THR A 87 -13.48 -7.43 -22.59
N VAL A 88 -13.82 -6.21 -22.15
CA VAL A 88 -14.85 -5.39 -22.79
C VAL A 88 -14.41 -4.91 -24.17
N GLY A 89 -13.13 -4.58 -24.34
CA GLY A 89 -12.53 -4.30 -25.65
C GLY A 89 -12.74 -5.46 -26.63
N ASN A 90 -12.38 -6.68 -26.21
CA ASN A 90 -12.53 -7.89 -27.03
C ASN A 90 -13.99 -8.18 -27.40
N ILE A 91 -14.92 -8.03 -26.44
CA ILE A 91 -16.36 -8.21 -26.69
C ILE A 91 -16.86 -7.18 -27.72
N ASN A 92 -16.46 -5.92 -27.58
CA ASN A 92 -16.84 -4.85 -28.50
C ASN A 92 -16.34 -5.13 -29.93
N GLU A 93 -15.10 -5.60 -30.08
CA GLU A 93 -14.56 -6.00 -31.38
C GLU A 93 -15.31 -7.17 -32.01
N GLN A 94 -15.64 -8.20 -31.22
CA GLN A 94 -16.40 -9.36 -31.70
C GLN A 94 -17.81 -8.98 -32.14
N LEU A 95 -18.49 -8.10 -31.40
CA LEU A 95 -19.81 -7.61 -31.77
C LEU A 95 -19.78 -6.79 -33.06
N GLY A 96 -18.78 -5.92 -33.22
CA GLY A 96 -18.57 -5.18 -34.46
C GLY A 96 -18.38 -6.11 -35.68
N LYS A 97 -17.67 -7.22 -35.52
CA LYS A 97 -17.51 -8.25 -36.57
C LYS A 97 -18.79 -9.03 -36.86
N SER A 98 -19.70 -9.15 -35.90
CA SER A 98 -20.95 -9.93 -36.02
C SER A 98 -22.12 -9.17 -36.65
N GLY A 99 -21.98 -7.87 -36.92
CA GLY A 99 -23.06 -7.03 -37.45
C GLY A 99 -24.15 -6.64 -36.42
N PHE A 100 -24.04 -7.10 -35.16
CA PHE A 100 -24.91 -6.70 -34.05
C PHE A 100 -24.51 -5.31 -33.51
N LEU A 101 -24.98 -4.25 -34.16
CA LEU A 101 -24.71 -2.85 -33.80
C LEU A 101 -25.56 -2.32 -32.61
N GLU A 102 -26.68 -2.96 -32.28
CA GLU A 102 -27.64 -2.46 -31.28
C GLU A 102 -27.15 -2.55 -29.81
N LYS A 103 -26.10 -3.34 -29.51
CA LYS A 103 -25.54 -3.45 -28.14
C LYS A 103 -24.48 -2.38 -27.79
N SER A 104 -24.27 -1.38 -28.65
CA SER A 104 -23.22 -0.37 -28.45
C SER A 104 -23.43 0.44 -27.17
N LYS A 105 -24.66 0.79 -26.79
CA LYS A 105 -24.94 1.67 -25.64
C LYS A 105 -24.51 1.09 -24.29
N GLU A 106 -24.83 -0.18 -24.03
CA GLU A 106 -24.42 -0.86 -22.78
C GLU A 106 -22.90 -1.00 -22.69
N ILE A 107 -22.24 -1.29 -23.81
CA ILE A 107 -20.78 -1.40 -23.87
C ILE A 107 -20.11 -0.05 -23.66
N GLU A 108 -20.64 1.02 -24.24
CA GLU A 108 -20.13 2.37 -24.01
C GLU A 108 -20.33 2.81 -22.55
N GLU A 109 -21.43 2.44 -21.90
CA GLU A 109 -21.64 2.67 -20.46
C GLU A 109 -20.63 1.88 -19.61
N ILE A 110 -20.37 0.61 -19.94
CA ILE A 110 -19.35 -0.20 -19.24
C ILE A 110 -17.95 0.40 -19.45
N LYS A 111 -17.60 0.85 -20.66
CA LYS A 111 -16.33 1.54 -20.94
C LYS A 111 -16.20 2.82 -20.12
N LYS A 112 -17.26 3.60 -19.99
CA LYS A 112 -17.29 4.80 -19.15
C LYS A 112 -17.03 4.44 -17.68
N ASN A 113 -17.71 3.43 -17.15
CA ASN A 113 -17.49 2.95 -15.78
C ASN A 113 -16.04 2.48 -15.59
N ILE A 114 -15.45 1.78 -16.55
CA ILE A 114 -14.03 1.38 -16.51
C ILE A 114 -13.11 2.61 -16.49
N ALA A 115 -13.40 3.65 -17.28
CA ALA A 115 -12.62 4.89 -17.27
C ALA A 115 -12.68 5.60 -15.91
N GLU A 116 -13.87 5.65 -15.28
CA GLU A 116 -14.03 6.19 -13.93
C GLU A 116 -13.23 5.38 -12.89
N LEU A 117 -13.28 4.04 -12.98
CA LEU A 117 -12.47 3.18 -12.12
C LEU A 117 -10.96 3.43 -12.29
N LYS A 118 -10.48 3.61 -13.53
CA LYS A 118 -9.07 3.93 -13.81
C LYS A 118 -8.65 5.24 -13.15
N ILE A 119 -9.48 6.28 -13.26
CA ILE A 119 -9.24 7.57 -12.60
C ILE A 119 -9.13 7.40 -11.09
N LEU A 120 -10.03 6.62 -10.47
CA LEU A 120 -9.99 6.37 -9.04
C LEU A 120 -8.70 5.64 -8.62
N VAL A 121 -8.25 4.64 -9.38
CA VAL A 121 -6.98 3.94 -9.11
C VAL A 121 -5.80 4.90 -9.21
N GLU A 122 -5.76 5.71 -10.25
CA GLU A 122 -4.69 6.68 -10.49
C GLU A 122 -4.64 7.77 -9.41
N ALA A 123 -5.81 8.29 -9.01
CA ALA A 123 -5.94 9.26 -7.93
C ALA A 123 -5.46 8.67 -6.59
N GLN A 124 -5.91 7.45 -6.26
CA GLN A 124 -5.52 6.79 -5.01
C GLN A 124 -4.02 6.52 -4.96
N TYR A 125 -3.42 6.12 -6.08
CA TYR A 125 -1.97 6.00 -6.20
C TYR A 125 -1.26 7.34 -5.98
N LYS A 126 -1.73 8.42 -6.61
CA LYS A 126 -1.15 9.76 -6.47
C LYS A 126 -1.17 10.22 -5.02
N THR A 127 -2.31 10.07 -4.33
CA THR A 127 -2.42 10.40 -2.90
C THR A 127 -1.42 9.60 -2.05
N MET A 128 -1.20 8.32 -2.35
CA MET A 128 -0.20 7.51 -1.63
C MET A 128 1.25 7.97 -1.89
N LYS A 129 1.54 8.47 -3.10
CA LYS A 129 2.84 9.05 -3.44
C LYS A 129 3.07 10.35 -2.66
N ASP A 130 2.08 11.23 -2.63
CA ASP A 130 2.15 12.53 -1.93
C ASP A 130 2.36 12.33 -0.41
N ILE A 131 1.67 11.34 0.19
CA ILE A 131 1.86 10.97 1.60
C ILE A 131 3.31 10.50 1.89
N LYS A 132 3.99 9.87 0.94
CA LYS A 132 5.39 9.43 1.12
C LYS A 132 6.39 10.57 1.00
N GLU A 133 6.15 11.54 0.12
CA GLU A 133 7.02 12.71 -0.03
C GLU A 133 6.95 13.61 1.21
N ASP A 134 5.76 13.76 1.81
CA ASP A 134 5.56 14.59 3.01
C ASP A 134 6.09 13.94 4.31
N GLN A 135 6.22 12.61 4.34
CA GLN A 135 6.84 11.89 5.47
C GLN A 135 8.37 12.04 5.56
N GLY A 136 9.03 12.57 4.52
CA GLY A 136 10.45 12.94 4.61
C GLY A 136 10.72 14.12 5.55
N ASN A 137 9.71 14.97 5.78
CA ASN A 137 9.81 16.16 6.65
C ASN A 137 9.19 15.94 8.04
N ASN A 138 8.35 14.91 8.20
CA ASN A 138 7.67 14.63 9.45
C ASN A 138 8.16 13.32 10.04
N LEU A 139 9.17 13.47 10.91
CA LEU A 139 9.49 12.67 12.11
C LEU A 139 11.02 12.51 12.25
N THR A 140 11.72 13.63 12.39
CA THR A 140 12.87 13.71 13.28
C THR A 140 12.32 13.45 14.69
N TYR A 141 12.21 12.17 15.07
CA TYR A 141 12.02 11.81 16.46
C TYR A 141 13.23 12.38 17.21
N ILE A 142 12.92 13.30 18.12
CA ILE A 142 13.84 14.02 19.00
C ILE A 142 14.96 13.08 19.45
N HIS A 143 16.21 13.46 19.12
CA HIS A 143 17.44 12.78 19.54
C HIS A 143 17.64 12.90 21.05
#